data_AF-A0A925RTD0-F1
#
_entry.id   AF-A0A925RTD0-F1
#
_cell.length_a   1.000
_cell.length_b   1.000
_cell.length_c   1.000
_cell.angle_alpha   90.00
_cell.angle_beta   90.00
_cell.angle_gamma   90.00
#
_symmetry.space_group_name_H-M   'P 1'
#
loop_
_entity.id
_entity.type
_entity.pdbx_description
1 polymer ?
#
loop_
_entity_poly.entity_id
_entity_poly.type
_entity_poly.pdbx_seq_one_letter_code
_entity_poly.pdbx_strand_id
1 'polypeptide(L)'
;MSKRSYFLWLALFATTTQVVAQSTRTTYSDPIRLNAYVNEPRAAIVEGIRRFQWVVQDEQPGKLVVRLDRPAVHVLNAIYYDKQQIRFEDISALSYDCSNTTISRQNRRSKRERASDDEDEDEDQRPSPTRTTQISPAGKTCEVDESQLLRWRINLRRGVVKQIQELAIEDALEKFRSPSTPIRSQPLKTANNTEQALYATLAVSDSPPLSLWAVRSISAFYPSDEVLCDILAEQLLQAHKQRNLSDAQVSTLAWQAKVLGETRNPRYRNALTESLRIHTSSRVVQSIELALQIMPPATQSEAAVSYSAGQVNLIDKRAALQRALANTRSDNKVLASIPPGAGIAVILEKLGPPDDFSQSIFDVSKYGLEPQLTLHYADAGLITLKYLPGDERHWIVTEVAKELVRVRTLYAGKNFAIAQALASWRGIALRDYVAFQEDDIESDSALEGVLENRLLTLPTPIDIYEDRGLSNALELVFKDKAASSIDRLRNIAANNNGADVKEAVADLIWKTERGPRKGKQRRSRKTENGAKVDTEGLRE
;
A
#
# COMPACT_ATOMS: atom_id res chain seq x y z
N MET A 1 27.61 -6.26 -14.81
CA MET A 1 27.20 -4.98 -15.44
C MET A 1 28.43 -4.19 -15.87
N SER A 2 28.41 -3.54 -17.04
CA SER A 2 29.48 -2.59 -17.41
C SER A 2 29.27 -1.27 -16.65
N LYS A 3 30.35 -0.54 -16.31
CA LYS A 3 30.27 0.78 -15.64
C LYS A 3 29.36 1.78 -16.40
N ARG A 4 29.18 1.62 -17.73
CA ARG A 4 28.25 2.44 -18.53
C ARG A 4 26.78 2.09 -18.31
N SER A 5 26.46 0.81 -18.10
CA SER A 5 25.11 0.35 -17.78
C SER A 5 24.66 0.83 -16.39
N TYR A 6 25.59 0.93 -15.44
CA TYR A 6 25.40 1.44 -14.08
C TYR A 6 25.14 2.97 -14.03
N PHE A 7 25.94 3.76 -14.76
CA PHE A 7 25.71 5.21 -14.87
C PHE A 7 24.41 5.58 -15.60
N LEU A 8 23.98 4.77 -16.57
CA LEU A 8 22.70 4.97 -17.26
C LEU A 8 21.49 4.61 -16.37
N TRP A 9 21.59 3.56 -15.54
CA TRP A 9 20.54 3.18 -14.59
C TRP A 9 20.36 4.22 -13.48
N LEU A 10 21.46 4.75 -12.93
CA LEU A 10 21.46 5.88 -11.99
C LEU A 10 20.83 7.14 -12.59
N ALA A 11 21.04 7.42 -13.88
CA ALA A 11 20.43 8.56 -14.57
C ALA A 11 18.91 8.38 -14.76
N LEU A 12 18.45 7.19 -15.14
CA LEU A 12 17.02 6.87 -15.25
C LEU A 12 16.29 6.97 -13.90
N PHE A 13 16.92 6.55 -12.79
CA PHE A 13 16.30 6.61 -11.46
C PHE A 13 16.39 7.97 -10.75
N ALA A 14 17.46 8.73 -10.97
CA ALA A 14 17.54 10.12 -10.50
C ALA A 14 16.42 10.99 -11.12
N THR A 15 15.92 10.63 -12.31
CA THR A 15 14.86 11.37 -13.00
C THR A 15 13.43 10.97 -12.62
N THR A 16 13.14 9.69 -12.32
CA THR A 16 11.84 9.30 -11.77
C THR A 16 11.67 9.86 -10.35
N THR A 17 12.74 9.91 -9.57
CA THR A 17 12.72 10.56 -8.24
C THR A 17 12.65 12.08 -8.31
N GLN A 18 13.25 12.78 -9.29
CA GLN A 18 13.07 14.24 -9.42
C GLN A 18 11.63 14.64 -9.75
N VAL A 19 10.91 13.88 -10.58
CA VAL A 19 9.49 14.17 -10.89
C VAL A 19 8.59 13.91 -9.67
N VAL A 20 8.92 12.91 -8.84
CA VAL A 20 8.16 12.59 -7.61
C VAL A 20 8.52 13.52 -6.44
N ALA A 21 9.79 13.91 -6.29
CA ALA A 21 10.29 14.73 -5.19
C ALA A 21 9.91 16.23 -5.29
N GLN A 22 9.53 16.73 -6.47
CA GLN A 22 9.00 18.09 -6.61
C GLN A 22 7.60 18.28 -5.99
N SER A 23 6.88 17.21 -5.63
CA SER A 23 5.47 17.29 -5.21
C SER A 23 5.20 17.98 -3.86
N THR A 24 6.22 18.27 -3.04
CA THR A 24 5.98 18.69 -1.65
C THR A 24 5.62 20.17 -1.47
N ARG A 25 5.68 20.98 -2.52
CA ARG A 25 5.08 22.34 -2.58
C ARG A 25 4.66 22.77 -3.99
N THR A 26 4.41 21.85 -4.92
CA THR A 26 4.03 22.32 -6.26
C THR A 26 2.60 22.84 -6.29
N THR A 27 2.46 24.14 -6.42
CA THR A 27 1.23 24.82 -6.84
C THR A 27 0.83 24.40 -8.25
N TYR A 28 -0.41 24.68 -8.63
CA TYR A 28 -0.89 24.40 -9.99
C TYR A 28 -0.02 25.06 -11.08
N SER A 29 0.50 26.25 -10.79
CA SER A 29 1.37 27.05 -11.65
C SER A 29 2.80 26.51 -11.80
N ASP A 30 3.24 25.58 -10.96
CA ASP A 30 4.63 25.14 -11.01
C ASP A 30 4.91 24.25 -12.23
N PRO A 31 5.96 24.57 -13.01
CA PRO A 31 6.29 23.86 -14.24
C PRO A 31 6.67 22.40 -13.93
N ILE A 32 6.13 21.48 -14.71
CA ILE A 32 6.52 20.07 -14.71
C ILE A 32 7.76 19.95 -15.59
N ARG A 33 8.91 19.59 -15.02
CA ARG A 33 10.11 19.35 -15.82
C ARG A 33 10.00 18.01 -16.55
N LEU A 34 10.30 18.01 -17.85
CA LEU A 34 10.32 16.84 -18.70
C LEU A 34 11.71 16.21 -18.70
N ASN A 35 11.75 14.89 -18.74
CA ASN A 35 12.97 14.15 -18.88
C ASN A 35 13.47 14.17 -20.33
N ALA A 36 14.78 14.10 -20.52
CA ALA A 36 15.41 14.16 -21.84
C ALA A 36 15.02 13.03 -22.81
N TYR A 37 14.30 12.01 -22.33
CA TYR A 37 13.83 10.87 -23.13
C TYR A 37 12.45 11.07 -23.71
N VAL A 38 11.65 12.00 -23.19
CA VAL A 38 10.29 12.25 -23.69
C VAL A 38 10.40 13.02 -25.00
N ASN A 39 10.28 12.31 -26.13
CA ASN A 39 10.51 12.92 -27.44
C ASN A 39 9.30 13.74 -27.90
N GLU A 40 8.08 13.24 -27.67
CA GLU A 40 6.84 13.85 -28.13
C GLU A 40 5.80 13.96 -27.00
N PRO A 41 5.94 14.95 -26.09
CA PRO A 41 5.05 15.06 -24.91
C PRO A 41 3.60 15.36 -25.28
N ARG A 42 3.33 15.88 -26.49
CA ARG A 42 2.01 16.31 -26.94
C ARG A 42 0.95 15.20 -26.81
N ALA A 43 1.25 14.00 -27.30
CA ALA A 43 0.28 12.90 -27.30
C ALA A 43 -0.15 12.53 -25.87
N ALA A 44 0.81 12.43 -24.96
CA ALA A 44 0.56 12.20 -23.53
C ALA A 44 -0.21 13.34 -22.86
N ILE A 45 0.09 14.61 -23.21
CA ILE A 45 -0.66 15.77 -22.70
C ILE A 45 -2.14 15.68 -23.11
N VAL A 46 -2.42 15.41 -24.40
CA VAL A 46 -3.79 15.27 -24.94
C VAL A 46 -4.56 14.14 -24.26
N GLU A 47 -3.91 13.01 -24.01
CA GLU A 47 -4.56 11.90 -23.30
C GLU A 47 -4.83 12.24 -21.83
N GLY A 48 -3.91 12.96 -21.19
CA GLY A 48 -4.08 13.46 -19.82
C GLY A 48 -5.25 14.45 -19.68
N ILE A 49 -5.44 15.31 -20.69
CA ILE A 49 -6.56 16.26 -20.82
C ILE A 49 -7.90 15.49 -20.88
N ARG A 50 -8.02 14.49 -21.78
CA ARG A 50 -9.27 13.74 -22.01
C ARG A 50 -9.75 13.01 -20.76
N ARG A 51 -8.83 12.42 -20.00
CA ARG A 51 -9.12 11.65 -18.77
C ARG A 51 -9.93 12.43 -17.74
N PHE A 52 -9.81 13.76 -17.72
CA PHE A 52 -10.48 14.63 -16.75
C PHE A 52 -11.55 15.52 -17.39
N GLN A 53 -12.13 15.10 -18.51
CA GLN A 53 -13.21 15.81 -19.21
C GLN A 53 -12.78 17.19 -19.69
N TRP A 54 -11.53 17.38 -20.09
CA TRP A 54 -11.10 18.59 -20.80
C TRP A 54 -11.05 18.29 -22.31
N VAL A 55 -11.23 19.31 -23.13
CA VAL A 55 -11.17 19.23 -24.60
C VAL A 55 -10.24 20.32 -25.11
N VAL A 56 -9.43 20.00 -26.12
CA VAL A 56 -8.59 20.98 -26.82
C VAL A 56 -9.51 21.88 -27.65
N GLN A 57 -9.42 23.19 -27.42
CA GLN A 57 -10.21 24.21 -28.13
C GLN A 57 -9.38 24.95 -29.18
N ASP A 58 -8.11 25.25 -28.87
CA ASP A 58 -7.16 25.85 -29.81
C ASP A 58 -5.78 25.20 -29.62
N GLU A 59 -5.03 25.11 -30.71
CA GLU A 59 -3.73 24.48 -30.74
C GLU A 59 -2.73 25.29 -31.55
N GLN A 60 -1.61 25.59 -30.91
CA GLN A 60 -0.47 26.29 -31.51
C GLN A 60 0.80 25.51 -31.19
N PRO A 61 1.90 25.67 -31.97
CA PRO A 61 3.16 25.00 -31.68
C PRO A 61 3.64 25.27 -30.24
N GLY A 62 3.68 24.22 -29.41
CA GLY A 62 4.08 24.31 -27.99
C GLY A 62 3.01 24.88 -27.04
N LYS A 63 1.75 25.02 -27.47
CA LYS A 63 0.64 25.53 -26.65
C LYS A 63 -0.69 24.86 -27.00
N LEU A 64 -1.39 24.35 -25.99
CA LEU A 64 -2.78 23.89 -26.09
C LEU A 64 -3.68 24.80 -25.25
N VAL A 65 -4.77 25.30 -25.81
CA VAL A 65 -5.86 25.91 -25.05
C VAL A 65 -6.92 24.85 -24.84
N VAL A 66 -7.24 24.56 -23.58
CA VAL A 66 -8.19 23.51 -23.21
C VAL A 66 -9.40 24.09 -22.48
N ARG A 67 -10.56 23.51 -22.75
CA ARG A 67 -11.85 23.84 -22.12
C ARG A 67 -12.36 22.67 -21.30
N LEU A 68 -12.87 22.93 -20.10
CA LEU A 68 -13.56 21.92 -19.30
C LEU A 68 -14.92 21.58 -19.95
N ASP A 69 -15.16 20.31 -20.22
CA ASP A 69 -16.39 19.80 -20.81
C ASP A 69 -17.43 19.49 -19.75
N ARG A 70 -17.97 20.55 -19.17
CA ARG A 70 -19.07 20.46 -18.22
C ARG A 70 -20.22 21.39 -18.62
N PRO A 71 -21.48 20.92 -18.53
CA PRO A 71 -22.63 21.77 -18.75
C PRO A 71 -22.57 23.00 -17.85
N ALA A 72 -22.93 24.16 -18.42
CA ALA A 72 -23.02 25.44 -17.73
C ALA A 72 -21.73 25.98 -17.08
N VAL A 73 -20.56 25.41 -17.37
CA VAL A 73 -19.27 25.94 -16.91
C VAL A 73 -18.33 26.12 -18.10
N HIS A 74 -17.69 27.28 -18.17
CA HIS A 74 -16.70 27.64 -19.17
C HIS A 74 -15.38 27.98 -18.49
N VAL A 75 -14.57 26.95 -18.23
CA VAL A 75 -13.20 27.10 -17.73
C VAL A 75 -12.22 26.87 -18.87
N LEU A 76 -11.33 27.85 -19.10
CA LEU A 76 -10.24 27.79 -20.06
C LEU A 76 -8.89 27.76 -19.35
N ASN A 77 -7.99 26.95 -19.87
CA ASN A 77 -6.61 26.87 -19.43
C ASN A 77 -5.66 26.76 -20.63
N ALA A 78 -4.49 27.38 -20.55
CA ALA A 78 -3.40 27.19 -21.51
C ALA A 78 -2.35 26.25 -20.92
N ILE A 79 -1.98 25.23 -21.70
CA ILE A 79 -0.89 24.32 -21.39
C ILE A 79 0.22 24.60 -22.39
N TYR A 80 1.32 25.18 -21.92
CA TYR A 80 2.52 25.33 -22.75
C TYR A 80 3.45 24.17 -22.50
N TYR A 81 4.08 23.69 -23.55
CA TYR A 81 5.03 22.59 -23.47
C TYR A 81 6.16 22.79 -24.46
N ASP A 82 7.36 22.44 -24.03
CA ASP A 82 8.56 22.37 -24.86
C ASP A 82 9.30 21.04 -24.57
N LYS A 83 10.57 20.93 -24.96
CA LYS A 83 11.37 19.72 -24.69
C LYS A 83 11.83 19.59 -23.23
N GLN A 84 11.71 20.64 -22.43
CA GLN A 84 12.25 20.74 -21.09
C GLN A 84 11.16 20.77 -20.01
N GLN A 85 9.98 21.30 -20.30
CA GLN A 85 8.93 21.46 -19.30
C GLN A 85 7.52 21.64 -19.87
N ILE A 86 6.54 21.46 -18.99
CA ILE A 86 5.11 21.77 -19.20
C ILE A 86 4.67 22.78 -18.14
N ARG A 87 3.97 23.85 -18.52
CA ARG A 87 3.42 24.87 -17.62
C ARG A 87 1.95 25.12 -17.89
N PHE A 88 1.21 25.48 -16.85
CA PHE A 88 -0.22 25.78 -16.91
C PHE A 88 -0.45 27.27 -16.66
N GLU A 89 -1.37 27.86 -17.42
CA GLU A 89 -1.76 29.25 -17.29
C GLU A 89 -3.28 29.37 -17.32
N ASP A 90 -3.80 30.12 -16.35
CA ASP A 90 -5.22 30.36 -16.20
C ASP A 90 -5.69 31.43 -17.19
N ILE A 91 -6.66 31.10 -18.05
CA ILE A 91 -7.21 32.06 -19.02
C ILE A 91 -8.50 32.68 -18.51
N SER A 92 -9.52 31.85 -18.21
CA SER A 92 -10.83 32.34 -17.78
C SER A 92 -11.63 31.27 -17.05
N ALA A 93 -12.54 31.66 -16.15
CA ALA A 93 -13.50 30.77 -15.52
C ALA A 93 -14.85 31.48 -15.37
N LEU A 94 -15.87 31.03 -16.10
CA LEU A 94 -17.23 31.57 -16.06
C LEU A 94 -18.24 30.45 -15.83
N SER A 95 -19.24 30.68 -15.00
CA SER A 95 -20.41 29.81 -14.86
C SER A 95 -21.63 30.47 -15.51
N TYR A 96 -22.39 29.71 -16.30
CA TYR A 96 -23.69 30.13 -16.83
C TYR A 96 -24.86 29.68 -15.94
N ASP A 97 -24.59 28.82 -14.95
CA ASP A 97 -25.57 28.42 -13.93
C ASP A 97 -25.27 29.13 -12.61
N CYS A 98 -25.95 30.25 -12.41
CA CYS A 98 -25.90 31.04 -11.17
C CYS A 98 -26.80 30.48 -10.06
N SER A 99 -27.55 29.40 -10.29
CA SER A 99 -28.59 28.96 -9.36
C SER A 99 -28.05 28.40 -8.04
N ASN A 100 -26.77 28.01 -7.99
CA ASN A 100 -26.11 27.46 -6.80
C ASN A 100 -25.28 28.47 -5.99
N THR A 101 -24.95 29.64 -6.53
CA THR A 101 -24.02 30.59 -5.89
C THR A 101 -24.68 31.35 -4.72
N THR A 102 -26.00 31.50 -4.73
CA THR A 102 -26.74 32.24 -3.71
C THR A 102 -26.88 31.46 -2.39
N ILE A 103 -26.89 30.13 -2.45
CA ILE A 103 -27.19 29.26 -1.31
C ILE A 103 -26.03 29.19 -0.32
N SER A 104 -24.76 29.29 -0.77
CA SER A 104 -23.60 29.17 0.12
C SER A 104 -23.37 30.39 1.01
N ARG A 105 -23.71 31.60 0.54
CA ARG A 105 -23.61 32.84 1.33
C ARG A 105 -24.78 33.03 2.28
N GLN A 106 -26.01 32.71 1.88
CA GLN A 106 -27.17 32.80 2.77
C GLN A 106 -27.13 31.74 3.88
N ASN A 107 -26.72 30.49 3.60
CA ASN A 107 -26.65 29.44 4.62
C ASN A 107 -25.54 29.65 5.65
N ARG A 108 -24.46 30.38 5.33
CA ARG A 108 -23.44 30.76 6.32
C ARG A 108 -23.89 31.92 7.22
N ARG A 109 -24.79 32.78 6.73
CA ARG A 109 -25.35 33.89 7.52
C ARG A 109 -26.48 33.40 8.43
N SER A 110 -27.41 32.59 7.91
CA SER A 110 -28.50 32.02 8.69
C SER A 110 -28.05 30.97 9.72
N LYS A 111 -26.95 30.24 9.48
CA LYS A 111 -26.38 29.33 10.49
C LYS A 111 -25.61 30.05 11.61
N ARG A 112 -25.22 31.32 11.41
CA ARG A 112 -24.60 32.16 12.45
C ARG A 112 -25.65 32.90 13.28
N GLU A 113 -26.84 33.15 12.71
CA GLU A 113 -27.98 33.77 13.41
C GLU A 113 -28.88 32.75 14.11
N ARG A 114 -28.91 31.47 13.70
CA ARG A 114 -29.68 30.41 14.39
C ARG A 114 -28.94 29.66 15.50
N ALA A 115 -27.81 30.19 15.96
CA ALA A 115 -27.10 29.62 17.12
C ALA A 115 -27.41 30.38 18.42
N SER A 116 -28.40 31.30 18.42
CA SER A 116 -28.79 32.07 19.61
C SER A 116 -30.17 31.77 20.17
N ASP A 117 -31.06 31.10 19.45
CA ASP A 117 -32.45 30.98 19.90
C ASP A 117 -32.94 29.53 19.75
N ASP A 118 -32.92 28.84 20.89
CA ASP A 118 -33.81 27.73 21.19
C ASP A 118 -35.26 28.24 21.13
N GLU A 119 -36.12 27.57 20.39
CA GLU A 119 -37.48 27.24 20.82
C GLU A 119 -38.14 26.25 19.85
N ASP A 120 -38.92 25.37 20.45
CA ASP A 120 -39.75 24.32 19.87
C ASP A 120 -40.71 24.86 18.80
N GLU A 121 -41.02 24.05 17.77
CA GLU A 121 -42.41 23.91 17.26
C GLU A 121 -42.52 22.95 16.06
N ASP A 122 -43.78 22.58 15.81
CA ASP A 122 -44.27 21.34 15.25
C ASP A 122 -44.08 21.11 13.75
N GLU A 123 -44.16 19.82 13.43
CA GLU A 123 -44.03 19.17 12.15
C GLU A 123 -45.29 19.37 11.29
N ASP A 124 -45.22 20.22 10.25
CA ASP A 124 -46.32 20.39 9.30
C ASP A 124 -45.88 20.15 7.84
N GLN A 125 -46.59 19.22 7.20
CA GLN A 125 -46.31 18.70 5.86
C GLN A 125 -46.73 19.71 4.77
N ARG A 126 -45.76 20.26 4.02
CA ARG A 126 -46.05 20.99 2.77
C ARG A 126 -45.52 20.25 1.53
N PRO A 127 -46.31 20.19 0.44
CA PRO A 127 -45.92 19.51 -0.78
C PRO A 127 -44.86 20.30 -1.56
N SER A 128 -43.88 19.57 -2.09
CA SER A 128 -42.78 20.06 -2.90
C SER A 128 -43.26 20.77 -4.17
N PRO A 129 -42.81 22.01 -4.48
CA PRO A 129 -43.14 22.65 -5.74
C PRO A 129 -42.32 22.03 -6.87
N THR A 130 -43.01 21.66 -7.94
CA THR A 130 -42.43 21.19 -9.20
C THR A 130 -41.64 22.34 -9.84
N ARG A 131 -40.31 22.18 -9.92
CA ARG A 131 -39.39 23.20 -10.41
C ARG A 131 -39.36 23.19 -11.93
N THR A 132 -40.18 24.02 -12.57
CA THR A 132 -40.15 24.26 -14.01
C THR A 132 -38.94 25.16 -14.34
N THR A 133 -37.95 24.60 -15.04
CA THR A 133 -36.73 25.30 -15.46
C THR A 133 -37.05 26.30 -16.57
N GLN A 134 -37.38 27.54 -16.21
CA GLN A 134 -37.45 28.64 -17.18
C GLN A 134 -36.03 29.08 -17.56
N ILE A 135 -35.69 28.89 -18.84
CA ILE A 135 -34.43 29.34 -19.44
C ILE A 135 -34.55 30.86 -19.62
N SER A 136 -33.83 31.62 -18.79
CA SER A 136 -33.81 33.08 -18.86
C SER A 136 -32.95 33.54 -20.05
N PRO A 137 -33.47 34.37 -20.98
CA PRO A 137 -32.70 34.89 -22.10
C PRO A 137 -31.82 36.07 -21.63
N ALA A 138 -30.56 36.11 -22.11
CA ALA A 138 -29.44 36.95 -21.65
C ALA A 138 -28.84 36.50 -20.31
N GLY A 139 -28.15 35.35 -20.36
CA GLY A 139 -27.58 34.65 -19.22
C GLY A 139 -26.52 35.46 -18.47
N LYS A 140 -26.88 35.90 -17.25
CA LYS A 140 -25.91 36.42 -16.28
C LYS A 140 -24.83 35.36 -16.06
N THR A 141 -23.58 35.70 -16.32
CA THR A 141 -22.43 34.88 -15.94
C THR A 141 -22.11 35.11 -14.47
N CYS A 142 -21.87 34.04 -13.72
CA CYS A 142 -21.38 34.11 -12.36
C CYS A 142 -19.95 33.61 -12.27
N GLU A 143 -19.20 34.12 -11.29
CA GLU A 143 -17.88 33.62 -10.96
C GLU A 143 -17.99 32.17 -10.43
N VAL A 144 -17.09 31.32 -10.90
CA VAL A 144 -16.98 29.92 -10.43
C VAL A 144 -16.36 29.94 -9.03
N ASP A 145 -16.87 29.10 -8.13
CA ASP A 145 -16.27 28.94 -6.81
C ASP A 145 -14.78 28.52 -6.92
N GLU A 146 -13.90 29.29 -6.26
CA GLU A 146 -12.44 29.15 -6.37
C GLU A 146 -11.96 27.75 -5.95
N SER A 147 -12.62 27.13 -4.96
CA SER A 147 -12.26 25.79 -4.49
C SER A 147 -12.57 24.71 -5.54
N GLN A 148 -13.68 24.86 -6.28
CA GLN A 148 -14.03 23.98 -7.39
C GLN A 148 -13.08 24.17 -8.56
N LEU A 149 -12.77 25.42 -8.89
CA LEU A 149 -11.84 25.77 -9.95
C LEU A 149 -10.44 25.17 -9.70
N LEU A 150 -9.93 25.34 -8.48
CA LEU A 150 -8.64 24.77 -8.06
C LEU A 150 -8.66 23.24 -8.16
N ARG A 151 -9.76 22.59 -7.72
CA ARG A 151 -9.90 21.13 -7.82
C ARG A 151 -9.86 20.63 -9.26
N TRP A 152 -10.56 21.28 -10.19
CA TRP A 152 -10.54 20.89 -11.61
C TRP A 152 -9.17 21.06 -12.24
N ARG A 153 -8.47 22.15 -11.93
CA ARG A 153 -7.10 22.43 -12.39
C ARG A 153 -6.09 21.43 -11.84
N ILE A 154 -6.14 21.12 -10.55
CA ILE A 154 -5.29 20.08 -9.94
C ILE A 154 -5.50 18.73 -10.62
N ASN A 155 -6.75 18.38 -10.94
CA ASN A 155 -7.06 17.13 -11.64
C ASN A 155 -6.50 17.13 -13.08
N LEU A 156 -6.62 18.23 -13.82
CA LEU A 156 -6.01 18.39 -15.14
C LEU A 156 -4.49 18.16 -15.07
N ARG A 157 -3.81 18.84 -14.15
CA ARG A 157 -2.36 18.68 -13.94
C ARG A 157 -1.98 17.24 -13.60
N ARG A 158 -2.73 16.58 -12.69
CA ARG A 158 -2.51 15.17 -12.33
C ARG A 158 -2.67 14.22 -13.52
N GLY A 159 -3.65 14.46 -14.39
CA GLY A 159 -3.83 13.67 -15.61
C GLY A 159 -2.66 13.78 -16.56
N VAL A 160 -2.20 15.00 -16.82
CA VAL A 160 -1.03 15.25 -17.67
C VAL A 160 0.24 14.63 -17.08
N VAL A 161 0.51 14.81 -15.78
CA VAL A 161 1.70 14.22 -15.12
C VAL A 161 1.72 12.70 -15.26
N LYS A 162 0.58 12.05 -15.00
CA LYS A 162 0.50 10.58 -15.07
C LYS A 162 0.81 10.05 -16.46
N GLN A 163 0.24 10.66 -17.49
CA GLN A 163 0.44 10.22 -18.88
C GLN A 163 1.86 10.50 -19.36
N ILE A 164 2.49 11.60 -18.92
CA ILE A 164 3.91 11.88 -19.19
C ILE A 164 4.82 10.86 -18.51
N GLN A 165 4.48 10.40 -17.30
CA GLN A 165 5.24 9.34 -16.63
C GLN A 165 5.13 8.01 -17.37
N GLU A 166 3.94 7.65 -17.84
CA GLU A 166 3.71 6.43 -18.65
C GLU A 166 4.51 6.50 -19.96
N LEU A 167 4.45 7.62 -20.70
CA LEU A 167 5.24 7.84 -21.91
C LEU A 167 6.75 7.79 -21.64
N ALA A 168 7.22 8.39 -20.56
CA ALA A 168 8.65 8.37 -20.21
C ALA A 168 9.17 6.95 -19.95
N ILE A 169 8.33 6.07 -19.41
CA ILE A 169 8.67 4.65 -19.21
C ILE A 169 8.72 3.93 -20.56
N GLU A 170 7.74 4.16 -21.44
CA GLU A 170 7.70 3.57 -22.78
C GLU A 170 8.90 3.99 -23.65
N ASP A 171 9.18 5.29 -23.74
CA ASP A 171 10.32 5.84 -24.49
C ASP A 171 11.66 5.30 -23.97
N ALA A 172 11.78 5.16 -22.63
CA ALA A 172 12.96 4.55 -22.03
C ALA A 172 13.11 3.09 -22.47
N LEU A 173 12.03 2.29 -22.38
CA LEU A 173 12.02 0.88 -22.77
C LEU A 173 12.32 0.68 -24.26
N GLU A 174 11.77 1.51 -25.14
CA GLU A 174 12.02 1.42 -26.58
C GLU A 174 13.50 1.71 -26.93
N LYS A 175 14.09 2.71 -26.27
CA LYS A 175 15.51 3.01 -26.39
C LYS A 175 16.39 1.82 -25.94
N PHE A 176 15.94 1.03 -24.97
CA PHE A 176 16.61 -0.20 -24.55
C PHE A 176 16.38 -1.38 -25.51
N ARG A 177 15.22 -1.46 -26.16
CA ARG A 177 14.91 -2.53 -27.13
C ARG A 177 15.62 -2.34 -28.47
N SER A 178 16.01 -1.12 -28.82
CA SER A 178 16.75 -0.84 -30.05
C SER A 178 18.11 -1.57 -30.08
N PRO A 179 18.33 -2.52 -31.00
CA PRO A 179 19.35 -3.59 -30.90
C PRO A 179 20.80 -3.15 -31.20
N SER A 180 21.21 -1.95 -30.79
CA SER A 180 22.54 -1.41 -31.10
C SER A 180 23.66 -1.91 -30.16
N THR A 181 23.45 -2.90 -29.30
CA THR A 181 24.57 -3.53 -28.59
C THR A 181 24.28 -5.00 -28.24
N PRO A 182 25.04 -5.97 -28.76
CA PRO A 182 24.85 -7.37 -28.41
C PRO A 182 25.27 -7.59 -26.95
N ILE A 183 24.28 -7.83 -26.09
CA ILE A 183 24.50 -8.25 -24.71
C ILE A 183 24.92 -9.72 -24.76
N ARG A 184 26.23 -9.95 -24.61
CA ARG A 184 26.83 -11.28 -24.45
C ARG A 184 26.29 -11.90 -23.16
N SER A 185 25.35 -12.83 -23.28
CA SER A 185 24.86 -13.65 -22.17
C SER A 185 26.02 -14.48 -21.61
N GLN A 186 26.35 -14.25 -20.34
CA GLN A 186 27.28 -15.12 -19.61
C GLN A 186 26.52 -16.33 -19.06
N PRO A 187 27.17 -17.51 -18.99
CA PRO A 187 26.57 -18.72 -18.45
C PRO A 187 26.26 -18.58 -16.94
N LEU A 188 25.19 -19.26 -16.51
CA LEU A 188 24.68 -19.29 -15.13
C LEU A 188 25.79 -19.48 -14.10
N LYS A 189 26.06 -18.43 -13.31
CA LYS A 189 26.63 -18.58 -11.98
C LYS A 189 25.53 -19.12 -11.07
N THR A 190 25.77 -20.30 -10.52
CA THR A 190 25.01 -20.94 -9.44
C THR A 190 24.63 -19.95 -8.34
N ALA A 191 23.45 -20.16 -7.77
CA ALA A 191 22.79 -19.37 -6.72
C ALA A 191 23.68 -19.01 -5.50
N ASN A 192 24.58 -18.05 -5.69
CA ASN A 192 25.42 -17.46 -4.64
C ASN A 192 24.92 -16.06 -4.23
N ASN A 193 23.72 -15.64 -4.67
CA ASN A 193 23.12 -14.43 -4.13
C ASN A 193 22.37 -14.78 -2.85
N THR A 194 22.96 -14.45 -1.70
CA THR A 194 22.44 -14.67 -0.34
C THR A 194 21.00 -14.17 -0.19
N GLU A 195 20.64 -13.11 -0.91
CA GLU A 195 19.28 -12.55 -0.92
C GLU A 195 18.26 -13.47 -1.62
N GLN A 196 18.60 -14.06 -2.77
CA GLN A 196 17.72 -15.01 -3.46
C GLN A 196 17.51 -16.26 -2.60
N ALA A 197 18.56 -16.73 -1.92
CA ALA A 197 18.43 -17.82 -0.96
C ALA A 197 17.46 -17.45 0.18
N LEU A 198 17.51 -16.22 0.71
CA LEU A 198 16.51 -15.76 1.68
C LEU A 198 15.09 -15.78 1.08
N TYR A 199 14.87 -15.24 -0.11
CA TYR A 199 13.52 -15.23 -0.67
C TYR A 199 12.99 -16.62 -0.95
N ALA A 200 13.84 -17.54 -1.42
CA ALA A 200 13.53 -18.96 -1.48
C ALA A 200 13.13 -19.53 -0.11
N THR A 201 13.88 -19.20 0.94
CA THR A 201 13.58 -19.58 2.34
C THR A 201 12.20 -19.17 2.76
N LEU A 202 11.93 -17.87 2.62
CA LEU A 202 10.78 -17.25 3.21
C LEU A 202 9.54 -17.67 2.41
N ALA A 203 9.68 -17.84 1.11
CA ALA A 203 8.64 -18.43 0.27
C ALA A 203 8.23 -19.81 0.79
N VAL A 204 9.18 -20.68 1.19
CA VAL A 204 8.90 -22.03 1.74
C VAL A 204 8.64 -22.08 3.25
N SER A 205 8.52 -20.93 3.91
CA SER A 205 8.21 -20.86 5.34
C SER A 205 6.79 -21.35 5.64
N ASP A 206 6.60 -21.99 6.80
CA ASP A 206 5.26 -22.37 7.30
C ASP A 206 4.44 -21.16 7.73
N SER A 207 5.08 -20.01 7.96
CA SER A 207 4.40 -18.77 8.34
C SER A 207 3.82 -18.08 7.10
N PRO A 208 2.49 -18.04 6.92
CA PRO A 208 1.88 -17.48 5.71
C PRO A 208 2.21 -16.02 5.44
N PRO A 209 2.29 -15.12 6.46
CA PRO A 209 2.75 -13.75 6.26
C PRO A 209 4.16 -13.67 5.66
N LEU A 210 5.07 -14.55 6.11
CA LEU A 210 6.45 -14.50 5.63
C LEU A 210 6.55 -14.98 4.19
N SER A 211 5.84 -16.06 3.87
CA SER A 211 5.72 -16.57 2.52
C SER A 211 5.08 -15.56 1.57
N LEU A 212 4.01 -14.88 1.99
CA LEU A 212 3.38 -13.83 1.19
C LEU A 212 4.34 -12.66 0.91
N TRP A 213 5.08 -12.22 1.92
CA TRP A 213 6.07 -11.15 1.76
C TRP A 213 7.18 -11.55 0.79
N ALA A 214 7.68 -12.79 0.91
CA ALA A 214 8.69 -13.33 0.00
C ALA A 214 8.19 -13.38 -1.44
N VAL A 215 6.98 -13.89 -1.67
CA VAL A 215 6.36 -13.96 -3.00
C VAL A 215 6.22 -12.56 -3.61
N ARG A 216 5.80 -11.56 -2.83
CA ARG A 216 5.73 -10.17 -3.29
C ARG A 216 7.10 -9.58 -3.61
N SER A 217 8.12 -9.94 -2.83
CA SER A 217 9.50 -9.51 -3.08
C SER A 217 10.06 -10.17 -4.34
N ILE A 218 9.76 -11.46 -4.58
CA ILE A 218 10.11 -12.17 -5.82
C ILE A 218 9.45 -11.50 -7.03
N SER A 219 8.14 -11.18 -6.95
CA SER A 219 7.41 -10.43 -7.98
C SER A 219 8.10 -9.10 -8.33
N ALA A 220 8.52 -8.36 -7.31
CA ALA A 220 9.08 -7.02 -7.48
C ALA A 220 10.51 -7.04 -8.02
N PHE A 221 11.36 -7.94 -7.51
CA PHE A 221 12.81 -7.88 -7.73
C PHE A 221 13.35 -8.98 -8.62
N TYR A 222 12.69 -10.14 -8.65
CA TYR A 222 13.15 -11.34 -9.33
C TYR A 222 12.06 -12.02 -10.18
N PRO A 223 11.27 -11.28 -10.99
CA PRO A 223 10.11 -11.84 -11.72
C PRO A 223 10.50 -12.81 -12.85
N SER A 224 11.79 -12.95 -13.17
CA SER A 224 12.27 -13.87 -14.22
C SER A 224 13.32 -14.85 -13.70
N ASP A 225 13.51 -14.91 -12.38
CA ASP A 225 14.42 -15.90 -11.79
C ASP A 225 13.76 -17.28 -11.80
N GLU A 226 14.25 -18.16 -12.66
CA GLU A 226 13.67 -19.50 -12.84
C GLU A 226 13.73 -20.33 -11.56
N VAL A 227 14.78 -20.22 -10.74
CA VAL A 227 14.91 -21.03 -9.52
C VAL A 227 13.86 -20.62 -8.50
N LEU A 228 13.63 -19.32 -8.32
CA LEU A 228 12.60 -18.82 -7.42
C LEU A 228 11.20 -19.14 -7.94
N CYS A 229 10.97 -18.97 -9.25
CA CYS A 229 9.68 -19.28 -9.85
C CYS A 229 9.37 -20.79 -9.83
N ASP A 230 10.37 -21.65 -10.02
CA ASP A 230 10.23 -23.10 -9.87
C ASP A 230 9.81 -23.47 -8.43
N ILE A 231 10.36 -22.81 -7.41
CA ILE A 231 9.92 -22.98 -6.01
C ILE A 231 8.45 -22.56 -5.86
N LEU A 232 8.05 -21.40 -6.37
CA LEU A 232 6.67 -20.93 -6.27
C LEU A 232 5.69 -21.86 -7.00
N ALA A 233 6.08 -22.38 -8.17
CA ALA A 233 5.30 -23.34 -8.93
C ALA A 233 5.10 -24.65 -8.16
N GLU A 234 6.16 -25.18 -7.54
CA GLU A 234 6.08 -26.38 -6.72
C GLU A 234 5.17 -26.18 -5.51
N GLN A 235 5.28 -25.04 -4.82
CA GLN A 235 4.42 -24.74 -3.67
C GLN A 235 2.95 -24.65 -4.06
N LEU A 236 2.65 -23.94 -5.15
CA LEU A 236 1.30 -23.81 -5.67
C LEU A 236 0.71 -25.18 -6.02
N LEU A 237 1.51 -26.05 -6.63
CA LEU A 237 1.11 -27.41 -6.97
C LEU A 237 0.94 -28.30 -5.75
N GLN A 238 1.76 -28.17 -4.69
CA GLN A 238 1.68 -29.02 -3.51
C GLN A 238 0.59 -28.61 -2.51
N ALA A 239 0.12 -27.36 -2.54
CA ALA A 239 -0.79 -26.83 -1.51
C ALA A 239 -2.17 -27.51 -1.47
N HIS A 240 -2.61 -28.19 -2.54
CA HIS A 240 -3.86 -28.98 -2.54
C HIS A 240 -3.86 -30.13 -1.53
N LYS A 241 -2.68 -30.60 -1.10
CA LYS A 241 -2.55 -31.65 -0.08
C LYS A 241 -3.05 -31.18 1.30
N GLN A 242 -3.17 -29.87 1.51
CA GLN A 242 -3.69 -29.29 2.74
C GLN A 242 -5.21 -29.19 2.65
N ARG A 243 -5.93 -29.88 3.55
CA ARG A 243 -7.41 -29.93 3.51
C ARG A 243 -8.08 -28.59 3.82
N ASN A 244 -7.45 -27.76 4.66
CA ASN A 244 -7.99 -26.48 5.10
C ASN A 244 -6.92 -25.41 5.01
N LEU A 245 -7.05 -24.51 4.03
CA LEU A 245 -6.17 -23.37 3.86
C LEU A 245 -6.73 -22.17 4.65
N SER A 246 -5.89 -21.51 5.44
CA SER A 246 -6.21 -20.22 6.06
C SER A 246 -6.32 -19.10 5.01
N ASP A 247 -7.03 -18.01 5.34
CA ASP A 247 -7.14 -16.83 4.45
C ASP A 247 -5.78 -16.25 4.04
N ALA A 248 -4.80 -16.31 4.95
CA ALA A 248 -3.44 -15.88 4.68
C ALA A 248 -2.76 -16.79 3.65
N GLN A 249 -2.89 -18.12 3.79
CA GLN A 249 -2.37 -19.08 2.80
C GLN A 249 -3.07 -18.94 1.44
N VAL A 250 -4.39 -18.77 1.42
CA VAL A 250 -5.15 -18.48 0.19
C VAL A 250 -4.61 -17.23 -0.50
N SER A 251 -4.30 -16.18 0.27
CA SER A 251 -3.71 -14.95 -0.26
C SER A 251 -2.31 -15.17 -0.81
N THR A 252 -1.48 -15.99 -0.15
CA THR A 252 -0.14 -16.38 -0.63
C THR A 252 -0.21 -17.13 -1.94
N LEU A 253 -1.05 -18.17 -2.06
CA LEU A 253 -1.21 -18.96 -3.29
C LEU A 253 -1.73 -18.12 -4.46
N ALA A 254 -2.68 -17.22 -4.20
CA ALA A 254 -3.17 -16.27 -5.21
C ALA A 254 -2.03 -15.36 -5.73
N TRP A 255 -1.16 -14.89 -4.83
CA TRP A 255 0.03 -14.12 -5.22
C TRP A 255 1.04 -14.98 -5.99
N GLN A 256 1.30 -16.22 -5.57
CA GLN A 256 2.20 -17.12 -6.31
C GLN A 256 1.73 -17.31 -7.76
N ALA A 257 0.44 -17.58 -7.96
CA ALA A 257 -0.14 -17.70 -9.30
C ALA A 257 0.04 -16.42 -10.12
N LYS A 258 -0.18 -15.26 -9.50
CA LYS A 258 0.03 -13.96 -10.13
C LYS A 258 1.48 -13.77 -10.57
N VAL A 259 2.45 -14.05 -9.69
CA VAL A 259 3.89 -13.93 -10.00
C VAL A 259 4.27 -14.82 -11.17
N LEU A 260 3.82 -16.08 -11.15
CA LEU A 260 4.08 -17.03 -12.24
C LEU A 260 3.52 -16.52 -13.58
N GLY A 261 2.32 -15.93 -13.60
CA GLY A 261 1.75 -15.30 -14.78
C GLY A 261 2.53 -14.07 -15.27
N GLU A 262 2.95 -13.21 -14.34
CA GLU A 262 3.72 -11.99 -14.64
C GLU A 262 5.07 -12.29 -15.29
N THR A 263 5.66 -13.47 -15.04
CA THR A 263 6.90 -13.91 -15.71
C THR A 263 6.75 -14.00 -17.23
N ARG A 264 5.53 -14.23 -17.73
CA ARG A 264 5.20 -14.58 -19.13
C ARG A 264 6.03 -15.75 -19.68
N ASN A 265 6.63 -16.56 -18.81
CA ASN A 265 7.42 -17.71 -19.21
C ASN A 265 6.48 -18.91 -19.46
N PRO A 266 6.38 -19.42 -20.70
CA PRO A 266 5.47 -20.52 -21.05
C PRO A 266 5.75 -21.80 -20.25
N ARG A 267 6.95 -21.95 -19.69
CA ARG A 267 7.35 -23.05 -18.79
C ARG A 267 6.34 -23.31 -17.67
N TYR A 268 5.75 -22.26 -17.09
CA TYR A 268 4.86 -22.36 -15.93
C TYR A 268 3.38 -22.57 -16.30
N ARG A 269 3.03 -22.57 -17.59
CA ARG A 269 1.64 -22.70 -18.04
C ARG A 269 0.99 -24.01 -17.60
N ASN A 270 1.74 -25.12 -17.68
CA ASN A 270 1.25 -26.44 -17.24
C ASN A 270 1.04 -26.49 -15.72
N ALA A 271 1.97 -25.96 -14.93
CA ALA A 271 1.82 -25.85 -13.48
C ALA A 271 0.57 -25.06 -13.10
N LEU A 272 0.31 -23.92 -13.76
CA LEU A 272 -0.88 -23.11 -13.53
C LEU A 272 -2.17 -23.80 -13.99
N THR A 273 -2.15 -24.50 -15.12
CA THR A 273 -3.31 -25.25 -15.63
C THR A 273 -3.67 -26.40 -14.70
N GLU A 274 -2.66 -27.12 -14.19
CA GLU A 274 -2.89 -28.18 -13.20
C GLU A 274 -3.34 -27.60 -11.85
N SER A 275 -2.75 -26.49 -11.43
CA SER A 275 -3.18 -25.74 -10.25
C SER A 275 -4.66 -25.32 -10.33
N LEU A 276 -5.14 -24.94 -11.52
CA LEU A 276 -6.55 -24.59 -11.74
C LEU A 276 -7.50 -25.76 -11.48
N ARG A 277 -7.06 -27.00 -11.72
CA ARG A 277 -7.87 -28.21 -11.52
C ARG A 277 -7.93 -28.65 -10.06
N ILE A 278 -6.85 -28.44 -9.32
CA ILE A 278 -6.71 -28.93 -7.94
C ILE A 278 -7.21 -27.94 -6.88
N HIS A 279 -7.20 -26.64 -7.17
CA HIS A 279 -7.59 -25.61 -6.20
C HIS A 279 -9.08 -25.29 -6.29
N THR A 280 -9.77 -25.26 -5.14
CA THR A 280 -11.21 -24.95 -5.04
C THR A 280 -11.49 -23.52 -4.57
N SER A 281 -10.49 -22.82 -4.03
CA SER A 281 -10.65 -21.44 -3.56
C SER A 281 -10.87 -20.49 -4.72
N SER A 282 -12.02 -19.81 -4.75
CA SER A 282 -12.39 -18.86 -5.82
C SER A 282 -11.34 -17.78 -6.05
N ARG A 283 -10.68 -17.30 -4.99
CA ARG A 283 -9.63 -16.28 -5.07
C ARG A 283 -8.36 -16.80 -5.75
N VAL A 284 -7.96 -18.04 -5.46
CA VAL A 284 -6.79 -18.68 -6.09
C VAL A 284 -7.11 -18.98 -7.55
N VAL A 285 -8.27 -19.58 -7.82
CA VAL A 285 -8.78 -19.88 -9.17
C VAL A 285 -8.80 -18.63 -10.04
N GLN A 286 -9.41 -17.54 -9.58
CA GLN A 286 -9.45 -16.27 -10.32
C GLN A 286 -8.04 -15.73 -10.63
N SER A 287 -7.11 -15.87 -9.69
CA SER A 287 -5.73 -15.41 -9.89
C SER A 287 -4.98 -16.27 -10.91
N ILE A 288 -5.23 -17.59 -10.93
CA ILE A 288 -4.67 -18.52 -11.92
C ILE A 288 -5.25 -18.24 -13.33
N GLU A 289 -6.55 -17.99 -13.44
CA GLU A 289 -7.20 -17.66 -14.71
C GLU A 289 -6.60 -16.37 -15.31
N LEU A 290 -6.44 -15.33 -14.50
CA LEU A 290 -5.79 -14.09 -14.92
C LEU A 290 -4.34 -14.33 -15.36
N ALA A 291 -3.59 -15.16 -14.63
CA ALA A 291 -2.23 -15.53 -14.99
C ALA A 291 -2.17 -16.28 -16.34
N LEU A 292 -3.11 -17.19 -16.60
CA LEU A 292 -3.20 -17.94 -17.87
C LEU A 292 -3.59 -17.04 -19.06
N GLN A 293 -4.39 -15.99 -18.83
CA GLN A 293 -4.78 -15.03 -19.86
C GLN A 293 -3.61 -14.18 -20.36
N ILE A 294 -2.67 -13.84 -19.48
CA ILE A 294 -1.50 -13.01 -19.82
C ILE A 294 -0.31 -13.82 -20.34
N MET A 295 -0.30 -15.14 -20.13
CA MET A 295 0.77 -16.01 -20.64
C MET A 295 0.61 -16.32 -22.14
N PRO A 296 1.72 -16.38 -22.89
CA PRO A 296 1.69 -16.76 -24.29
C PRO A 296 1.07 -18.16 -24.48
N PRO A 297 0.28 -18.37 -25.54
CA PRO A 297 -0.28 -19.70 -25.84
C PRO A 297 0.86 -20.70 -26.05
N ALA A 298 0.67 -21.94 -25.59
CA ALA A 298 1.68 -22.98 -25.74
C ALA A 298 1.95 -23.22 -27.23
N THR A 299 3.16 -22.90 -27.69
CA THR A 299 3.60 -23.35 -29.02
C THR A 299 4.13 -24.78 -28.93
N GLN A 300 4.05 -25.54 -30.03
CA GLN A 300 4.49 -26.94 -30.06
C GLN A 300 5.97 -27.13 -29.68
N SER A 301 6.81 -26.11 -29.89
CA SER A 301 8.22 -26.11 -29.50
C SER A 301 8.46 -25.85 -28.00
N GLU A 302 7.51 -25.24 -27.30
CA GLU A 302 7.64 -24.88 -25.87
C GLU A 302 7.18 -26.01 -24.94
N ALA A 303 6.47 -27.01 -25.46
CA ALA A 303 6.08 -28.21 -24.71
C ALA A 303 7.30 -28.98 -24.16
N ALA A 304 8.49 -28.79 -24.75
CA ALA A 304 9.73 -29.43 -24.30
C ALA A 304 10.30 -28.82 -23.00
N VAL A 305 9.91 -27.61 -22.61
CA VAL A 305 10.46 -26.89 -21.43
C VAL A 305 9.36 -26.56 -20.44
N SER A 306 8.44 -27.48 -20.18
CA SER A 306 7.39 -27.28 -19.16
C SER A 306 7.86 -27.66 -17.76
N TYR A 307 7.48 -26.87 -16.76
CA TYR A 307 7.64 -27.24 -15.36
C TYR A 307 6.67 -28.38 -15.00
N SER A 308 7.15 -29.40 -14.29
CA SER A 308 6.35 -30.51 -13.77
C SER A 308 6.46 -30.61 -12.25
N ALA A 309 5.37 -31.01 -11.60
CA ALA A 309 5.35 -31.25 -10.15
C ALA A 309 6.48 -32.21 -9.72
N GLY A 310 7.13 -31.92 -8.60
CA GLY A 310 8.23 -32.71 -8.05
C GLY A 310 9.61 -32.39 -8.62
N GLN A 311 9.75 -31.44 -9.56
CA GLN A 311 11.08 -31.00 -10.05
C GLN A 311 11.92 -30.32 -8.96
N VAL A 312 11.25 -29.64 -8.02
CA VAL A 312 11.90 -29.03 -6.85
C VAL A 312 11.58 -29.85 -5.59
N ASN A 313 12.61 -30.39 -4.94
CA ASN A 313 12.45 -30.94 -3.60
C ASN A 313 12.42 -29.81 -2.56
N LEU A 314 11.21 -29.35 -2.21
CA LEU A 314 11.00 -28.28 -1.21
C LEU A 314 11.56 -28.65 0.17
N ILE A 315 11.53 -29.93 0.55
CA ILE A 315 12.05 -30.40 1.84
C ILE A 315 13.56 -30.25 1.86
N ASP A 316 14.25 -30.70 0.82
CA ASP A 316 15.71 -30.58 0.73
C ASP A 316 16.13 -29.11 0.66
N LYS A 317 15.40 -28.27 -0.09
CA LYS A 317 15.66 -26.83 -0.16
C LYS A 317 15.51 -26.19 1.21
N ARG A 318 14.43 -26.51 1.93
CA ARG A 318 14.21 -26.00 3.29
C ARG A 318 15.29 -26.48 4.26
N ALA A 319 15.67 -27.75 4.22
CA ALA A 319 16.67 -28.33 5.12
C ALA A 319 18.10 -27.85 4.81
N ALA A 320 18.50 -27.77 3.54
CA ALA A 320 19.76 -27.18 3.12
C ALA A 320 19.87 -25.73 3.59
N LEU A 321 18.75 -25.04 3.50
CA LEU A 321 18.70 -23.66 3.87
C LEU A 321 18.72 -23.46 5.38
N GLN A 322 17.88 -24.16 6.16
CA GLN A 322 17.95 -24.14 7.63
C GLN A 322 19.36 -24.43 8.15
N ARG A 323 20.11 -25.32 7.50
CA ARG A 323 21.53 -25.56 7.79
C ARG A 323 22.41 -24.36 7.47
N ALA A 324 22.23 -23.74 6.31
CA ALA A 324 22.93 -22.50 5.98
C ALA A 324 22.65 -21.40 7.02
N LEU A 325 21.39 -21.27 7.45
CA LEU A 325 20.98 -20.30 8.48
C LEU A 325 21.58 -20.59 9.86
N ALA A 326 21.56 -21.85 10.29
CA ALA A 326 22.10 -22.28 11.57
C ALA A 326 23.61 -22.04 11.67
N ASN A 327 24.32 -22.13 10.55
CA ASN A 327 25.76 -21.88 10.48
C ASN A 327 26.13 -20.39 10.50
N THR A 328 25.17 -19.48 10.27
CA THR A 328 25.41 -18.02 10.22
C THR A 328 24.99 -17.29 11.50
N ARG A 329 24.48 -17.98 12.53
CA ARG A 329 24.15 -17.34 13.82
C ARG A 329 25.41 -16.77 14.47
N SER A 330 25.60 -15.47 14.29
CA SER A 330 26.73 -14.72 14.82
C SER A 330 26.39 -14.12 16.18
N ASP A 331 27.39 -14.03 17.07
CA ASP A 331 27.31 -13.34 18.36
C ASP A 331 26.67 -11.94 18.26
N ASN A 332 25.94 -11.53 19.32
CA ASN A 332 25.32 -10.20 19.49
C ASN A 332 26.23 -9.01 19.16
N LYS A 333 27.56 -9.19 19.21
CA LYS A 333 28.54 -8.16 18.84
C LYS A 333 28.47 -7.76 17.35
N VAL A 334 27.91 -8.60 16.48
CA VAL A 334 27.87 -8.35 15.03
C VAL A 334 26.72 -7.42 14.64
N LEU A 335 25.63 -7.34 15.42
CA LEU A 335 24.48 -6.49 15.09
C LEU A 335 24.88 -5.01 14.99
N ALA A 336 25.66 -4.53 15.97
CA ALA A 336 26.19 -3.16 15.98
C ALA A 336 27.16 -2.86 14.82
N SER A 337 27.63 -3.89 14.09
CA SER A 337 28.50 -3.73 12.92
C SER A 337 27.74 -3.47 11.61
N ILE A 338 26.40 -3.48 11.65
CA ILE A 338 25.55 -3.17 10.50
C ILE A 338 25.39 -1.65 10.42
N PRO A 339 25.97 -0.97 9.41
CA PRO A 339 25.84 0.47 9.29
C PRO A 339 24.44 0.85 8.76
N PRO A 340 23.89 2.01 9.16
CA PRO A 340 22.75 2.61 8.47
C PRO A 340 23.04 2.73 6.96
N GLY A 341 22.03 2.42 6.14
CA GLY A 341 22.15 2.38 4.68
C GLY A 341 22.64 1.03 4.12
N ALA A 342 23.02 0.06 4.95
CA ALA A 342 23.31 -1.29 4.47
C ALA A 342 22.09 -1.91 3.78
N GLY A 343 22.31 -2.67 2.70
CA GLY A 343 21.25 -3.43 2.04
C GLY A 343 20.93 -4.71 2.80
N ILE A 344 19.75 -5.31 2.53
CA ILE A 344 19.36 -6.57 3.16
C ILE A 344 20.37 -7.69 2.92
N ALA A 345 21.00 -7.75 1.74
CA ALA A 345 22.05 -8.74 1.45
C ALA A 345 23.23 -8.68 2.45
N VAL A 346 23.67 -7.49 2.84
CA VAL A 346 24.78 -7.28 3.79
C VAL A 346 24.39 -7.75 5.20
N ILE A 347 23.14 -7.50 5.58
CA ILE A 347 22.59 -7.96 6.86
C ILE A 347 22.62 -9.48 6.91
N LEU A 348 22.11 -10.13 5.86
CA LEU A 348 22.01 -11.59 5.79
C LEU A 348 23.37 -12.27 5.71
N GLU A 349 24.32 -11.67 5.00
CA GLU A 349 25.70 -12.16 4.96
C GLU A 349 26.35 -12.14 6.34
N LYS A 350 26.13 -11.07 7.11
CA LYS A 350 26.76 -10.87 8.41
C LYS A 350 26.06 -11.58 9.57
N LEU A 351 24.74 -11.56 9.58
CA LEU A 351 23.90 -11.99 10.71
C LEU A 351 23.12 -13.26 10.41
N GLY A 352 23.08 -13.70 9.16
CA GLY A 352 22.15 -14.73 8.73
C GLY A 352 20.72 -14.20 8.62
N PRO A 353 19.73 -15.09 8.47
CA PRO A 353 18.33 -14.70 8.44
C PRO A 353 17.89 -14.19 9.81
N PRO A 354 16.86 -13.33 9.85
CA PRO A 354 16.20 -13.05 11.11
C PRO A 354 15.42 -14.27 11.62
N ASP A 355 15.20 -14.30 12.94
CA ASP A 355 14.32 -15.26 13.60
C ASP A 355 12.84 -14.93 13.35
N ASP A 356 12.50 -13.65 13.21
CA ASP A 356 11.16 -13.18 12.85
C ASP A 356 11.21 -11.86 12.07
N PHE A 357 10.11 -11.43 11.47
CA PHE A 357 9.99 -10.08 10.95
C PHE A 357 8.60 -9.49 11.10
N SER A 358 8.55 -8.18 11.26
CA SER A 358 7.31 -7.41 11.22
C SER A 358 7.31 -6.42 10.05
N GLN A 359 6.16 -6.27 9.40
CA GLN A 359 5.96 -5.27 8.37
C GLN A 359 5.01 -4.20 8.89
N SER A 360 5.42 -2.95 8.79
CA SER A 360 4.60 -1.78 9.09
C SER A 360 4.50 -0.90 7.86
N ILE A 361 3.35 -0.24 7.68
CA ILE A 361 3.15 0.76 6.64
C ILE A 361 2.87 2.07 7.35
N PHE A 362 3.79 3.01 7.24
CA PHE A 362 3.62 4.33 7.84
C PHE A 362 2.99 5.29 6.84
N ASP A 363 1.89 5.93 7.22
CA ASP A 363 1.44 7.12 6.49
C ASP A 363 2.33 8.30 6.89
N VAL A 364 3.29 8.61 6.02
CA VAL A 364 4.11 9.79 6.16
C VAL A 364 3.44 10.87 5.33
N SER A 365 2.82 11.84 6.01
CA SER A 365 2.02 12.93 5.40
C SER A 365 2.64 13.59 4.16
N LYS A 366 3.97 13.53 4.03
CA LYS A 366 4.76 14.07 2.92
C LYS A 366 5.13 13.07 1.81
N TYR A 367 5.26 11.78 2.12
CA TYR A 367 5.76 10.74 1.20
C TYR A 367 4.74 9.65 0.90
N GLY A 368 3.56 9.73 1.51
CA GLY A 368 2.52 8.70 1.43
C GLY A 368 2.87 7.49 2.27
N LEU A 369 2.36 6.33 1.86
CA LEU A 369 2.58 5.06 2.54
C LEU A 369 4.02 4.58 2.34
N GLU A 370 4.82 4.61 3.40
CA GLU A 370 6.18 4.07 3.44
C GLU A 370 6.18 2.69 4.11
N PRO A 371 6.41 1.60 3.36
CA PRO A 371 6.57 0.29 3.97
C PRO A 371 7.93 0.20 4.67
N GLN A 372 7.90 -0.26 5.91
CA GLN A 372 9.05 -0.64 6.71
C GLN A 372 9.01 -2.13 7.01
N LEU A 373 10.19 -2.72 7.08
CA LEU A 373 10.39 -4.11 7.44
C LEU A 373 11.35 -4.15 8.63
N THR A 374 10.92 -4.73 9.73
CA THR A 374 11.77 -4.92 10.90
C THR A 374 12.17 -6.38 10.95
N LEU A 375 13.47 -6.63 10.93
CA LEU A 375 14.08 -7.95 11.08
C LEU A 375 14.42 -8.16 12.55
N HIS A 376 13.88 -9.21 13.16
CA HIS A 376 14.11 -9.56 14.57
C HIS A 376 15.12 -10.70 14.65
N TYR A 377 16.20 -10.48 15.38
CA TYR A 377 17.24 -11.46 15.67
C TYR A 377 17.21 -11.74 17.17
N ALA A 378 16.72 -12.92 17.53
CA ALA A 378 16.52 -13.34 18.91
C ALA A 378 17.81 -13.14 19.72
N ASP A 379 17.66 -12.51 20.88
CA ASP A 379 18.75 -12.18 21.82
C ASP A 379 19.76 -11.13 21.31
N ALA A 380 19.75 -10.77 20.03
CA ALA A 380 20.69 -9.81 19.43
C ALA A 380 20.06 -8.42 19.25
N GLY A 381 18.81 -8.38 18.78
CA GLY A 381 18.05 -7.15 18.56
C GLY A 381 17.32 -7.09 17.23
N LEU A 382 16.99 -5.88 16.81
CA LEU A 382 16.19 -5.65 15.62
C LEU A 382 16.88 -4.69 14.64
N ILE A 383 16.58 -4.90 13.37
CA ILE A 383 17.05 -4.05 12.28
C ILE A 383 15.83 -3.58 11.49
N THR A 384 15.59 -2.27 11.50
CA THR A 384 14.49 -1.67 10.75
C THR A 384 15.00 -1.20 9.39
N LEU A 385 14.38 -1.74 8.35
CA LEU A 385 14.62 -1.47 6.95
C LEU A 385 13.52 -0.55 6.41
N LYS A 386 13.93 0.40 5.57
CA LYS A 386 13.00 1.18 4.74
C LYS A 386 13.10 0.74 3.30
N TYR A 387 11.95 0.58 2.65
CA TYR A 387 11.90 0.37 1.23
C TYR A 387 12.27 1.67 0.50
N LEU A 388 13.31 1.61 -0.31
CA LEU A 388 13.69 2.68 -1.24
C LEU A 388 13.42 2.20 -2.66
N PRO A 389 12.28 2.57 -3.26
CA PRO A 389 12.02 2.22 -4.65
C PRO A 389 13.11 2.82 -5.53
N GLY A 390 13.80 1.94 -6.27
CA GLY A 390 14.85 2.33 -7.21
C GLY A 390 16.30 2.22 -6.73
N ASP A 391 16.53 1.91 -5.46
CA ASP A 391 17.84 1.48 -5.00
C ASP A 391 17.99 -0.02 -5.31
N GLU A 392 19.15 -0.46 -5.84
CA GLU A 392 19.46 -1.88 -6.09
C GLU A 392 19.44 -2.71 -4.79
N ARG A 393 19.64 -2.05 -3.64
CA ARG A 393 19.55 -2.70 -2.33
C ARG A 393 18.12 -2.92 -1.86
N HIS A 394 17.15 -2.23 -2.47
CA HIS A 394 15.70 -2.21 -2.23
C HIS A 394 15.27 -1.87 -0.79
N TRP A 395 15.78 -2.60 0.18
CA TRP A 395 15.62 -2.40 1.61
C TRP A 395 16.94 -1.92 2.19
N ILE A 396 16.93 -0.72 2.74
CA ILE A 396 18.11 -0.16 3.42
C ILE A 396 17.89 -0.07 4.92
N VAL A 397 18.93 -0.36 5.69
CA VAL A 397 18.93 -0.18 7.14
C VAL A 397 18.70 1.28 7.49
N THR A 398 17.67 1.53 8.28
CA THR A 398 17.40 2.84 8.86
C THR A 398 17.75 2.90 10.34
N GLU A 399 17.54 1.79 11.05
CA GLU A 399 17.80 1.69 12.47
C GLU A 399 18.32 0.29 12.79
N VAL A 400 19.28 0.24 13.71
CA VAL A 400 19.75 -0.99 14.36
C VAL A 400 19.59 -0.74 15.85
N ALA A 401 18.75 -1.54 16.50
CA ALA A 401 18.50 -1.42 17.92
C ALA A 401 18.78 -2.77 18.59
N LYS A 402 19.29 -2.72 19.82
CA LYS A 402 19.26 -3.92 20.67
C LYS A 402 17.82 -4.25 20.99
N GLU A 403 17.49 -5.53 21.09
CA GLU A 403 16.24 -5.94 21.73
C GLU A 403 16.37 -5.52 23.19
N LEU A 404 15.73 -4.41 23.53
CA LEU A 404 15.63 -3.94 24.90
C LEU A 404 14.51 -4.67 25.65
N VAL A 405 13.65 -5.40 24.93
CA VAL A 405 12.59 -6.24 25.47
C VAL A 405 12.76 -7.60 24.82
N ARG A 406 13.09 -8.65 25.59
CA ARG A 406 13.07 -10.02 25.11
C ARG A 406 11.63 -10.42 24.87
N VAL A 407 11.23 -10.49 23.61
CA VAL A 407 9.95 -11.11 23.28
C VAL A 407 10.09 -12.61 23.51
N ARG A 408 9.78 -13.09 24.72
CA ARG A 408 9.83 -14.52 25.03
C ARG A 408 8.97 -15.28 24.01
N THR A 409 9.56 -16.27 23.36
CA THR A 409 8.89 -17.16 22.38
C THR A 409 7.66 -17.89 22.94
N LEU A 410 7.45 -17.86 24.26
CA LEU A 410 6.27 -18.39 24.96
C LEU A 410 5.01 -17.51 24.79
N TYR A 411 5.14 -16.29 24.27
CA TYR A 411 4.03 -15.34 24.11
C TYR A 411 3.27 -15.58 22.79
N ALA A 412 2.42 -16.61 22.76
CA ALA A 412 1.56 -16.94 21.61
C ALA A 412 0.17 -16.24 21.64
N GLY A 413 0.06 -15.10 22.34
CA GLY A 413 -1.18 -14.35 22.54
C GLY A 413 -1.46 -13.27 21.50
N LYS A 414 -2.67 -12.68 21.54
CA LYS A 414 -3.09 -11.59 20.63
C LYS A 414 -2.23 -10.33 20.75
N ASN A 415 -1.55 -10.12 21.88
CA ASN A 415 -0.73 -8.94 22.12
C ASN A 415 0.76 -9.11 21.80
N PHE A 416 1.17 -10.24 21.21
CA PHE A 416 2.48 -10.38 20.57
C PHE A 416 2.72 -9.26 19.54
N ALA A 417 1.66 -8.85 18.82
CA ALA A 417 1.69 -7.72 17.91
C ALA A 417 1.91 -6.36 18.62
N ILE A 418 1.45 -6.19 19.86
CA ILE A 418 1.64 -4.95 20.64
C ILE A 418 3.08 -4.88 21.15
N ALA A 419 3.61 -5.98 21.67
CA ALA A 419 5.02 -6.07 22.07
C ALA A 419 5.96 -5.85 20.87
N GLN A 420 5.68 -6.48 19.72
CA GLN A 420 6.41 -6.22 18.47
C GLN A 420 6.24 -4.78 17.97
N ALA A 421 5.05 -4.21 18.07
CA ALA A 421 4.80 -2.84 17.65
C ALA A 421 5.58 -1.85 18.52
N LEU A 422 5.52 -2.00 19.85
CA LEU A 422 6.31 -1.23 20.82
C LEU A 422 7.81 -1.36 20.59
N ALA A 423 8.31 -2.57 20.33
CA ALA A 423 9.71 -2.81 20.00
C ALA A 423 10.12 -2.14 18.67
N SER A 424 9.21 -2.06 17.70
CA SER A 424 9.44 -1.45 16.38
C SER A 424 9.25 0.07 16.30
N TRP A 425 8.79 0.72 17.37
CA TRP A 425 8.49 2.15 17.35
C TRP A 425 9.71 3.02 17.70
N ARG A 426 9.85 4.13 16.96
CA ARG A 426 10.92 5.14 17.10
C ARG A 426 10.86 5.97 18.37
N GLY A 427 9.85 5.78 19.23
CA GLY A 427 9.75 6.45 20.51
C GLY A 427 10.74 5.84 21.51
N ILE A 428 11.99 6.29 21.48
CA ILE A 428 13.07 5.78 22.35
C ILE A 428 12.61 5.81 23.81
N ALA A 429 11.99 6.90 24.25
CA ALA A 429 11.53 7.02 25.63
C ALA A 429 10.41 6.04 26.02
N LEU A 430 9.46 5.77 25.10
CA LEU A 430 8.40 4.78 25.33
C LEU A 430 8.98 3.37 25.40
N ARG A 431 9.91 3.07 24.49
CA ARG A 431 10.60 1.78 24.43
C ARG A 431 11.42 1.55 25.69
N ASP A 432 12.21 2.55 26.12
CA ASP A 432 13.03 2.48 27.32
C ASP A 432 12.16 2.36 28.58
N TYR A 433 11.01 3.03 28.62
CA TYR A 433 10.04 2.89 29.71
C TYR A 433 9.45 1.48 29.79
N VAL A 434 9.04 0.90 28.66
CA VAL A 434 8.52 -0.47 28.62
C VAL A 434 9.62 -1.48 28.97
N ALA A 435 10.84 -1.29 28.47
CA ALA A 435 12.00 -2.11 28.80
C ALA A 435 12.35 -2.06 30.30
N PHE A 436 12.24 -0.90 30.94
CA PHE A 436 12.43 -0.79 32.38
C PHE A 436 11.40 -1.60 33.20
N GLN A 437 10.23 -1.89 32.62
CA GLN A 437 9.15 -2.65 33.24
C GLN A 437 9.10 -4.11 32.74
N GLU A 438 10.09 -4.57 31.96
CA GLU A 438 10.06 -5.85 31.25
C GLU A 438 9.81 -7.05 32.18
N ASP A 439 10.41 -7.04 33.37
CA ASP A 439 10.25 -8.13 34.36
C ASP A 439 8.81 -8.23 34.90
N ASP A 440 7.99 -7.20 34.73
CA ASP A 440 6.61 -7.14 35.20
C ASP A 440 5.57 -7.44 34.10
N ILE A 441 5.98 -7.61 32.84
CA ILE A 441 5.07 -7.83 31.70
C ILE A 441 4.93 -9.33 31.40
N GLU A 442 4.13 -10.01 32.21
CA GLU A 442 3.82 -11.45 32.04
C GLU A 442 2.49 -11.73 31.31
N SER A 443 1.64 -10.71 31.17
CA SER A 443 0.31 -10.85 30.56
C SER A 443 -0.11 -9.63 29.73
N ASP A 444 -1.09 -9.83 28.86
CA ASP A 444 -1.74 -8.78 28.08
C ASP A 444 -2.19 -7.63 28.99
N SER A 445 -2.85 -7.94 30.10
CA SER A 445 -3.29 -6.97 31.11
C SER A 445 -2.13 -6.26 31.83
N ALA A 446 -0.97 -6.90 31.98
CA ALA A 446 0.22 -6.26 32.53
C ALA A 446 0.78 -5.19 31.56
N LEU A 447 0.81 -5.50 30.26
CA LEU A 447 1.21 -4.53 29.25
C LEU A 447 0.25 -3.33 29.19
N GLU A 448 -1.05 -3.57 29.28
CA GLU A 448 -2.06 -2.51 29.40
C GLU A 448 -1.79 -1.61 30.61
N GLY A 449 -1.49 -2.22 31.77
CA GLY A 449 -1.15 -1.51 32.99
C GLY A 449 0.11 -0.65 32.84
N VAL A 450 1.15 -1.16 32.18
CA VAL A 450 2.38 -0.41 31.91
C VAL A 450 2.13 0.79 30.99
N LEU A 451 1.33 0.61 29.93
CA LEU A 451 0.97 1.68 28.99
C LEU A 451 0.06 2.74 29.65
N GLU A 452 -0.90 2.31 30.45
CA GLU A 452 -1.76 3.20 31.25
C GLU A 452 -0.91 4.00 32.24
N ASN A 453 0.00 3.34 32.97
CA ASN A 453 0.93 3.99 33.88
C ASN A 453 1.81 5.01 33.13
N ARG A 454 2.34 4.67 31.94
CA ARG A 454 3.12 5.61 31.11
C ARG A 454 2.32 6.84 30.72
N LEU A 455 1.05 6.68 30.35
CA LEU A 455 0.17 7.78 29.96
C LEU A 455 -0.19 8.69 31.13
N LEU A 456 -0.29 8.14 32.34
CA LEU A 456 -0.62 8.87 33.56
C LEU A 456 0.59 9.57 34.18
N THR A 457 1.76 8.93 34.18
CA THR A 457 2.98 9.48 34.82
C THR A 457 3.67 10.55 33.99
N LEU A 458 3.61 10.42 32.67
CA LEU A 458 4.28 11.31 31.73
C LEU A 458 3.27 11.76 30.66
N PRO A 459 2.35 12.68 31.01
CA PRO A 459 1.20 13.04 30.18
C PRO A 459 1.57 13.73 28.86
N THR A 460 2.82 14.17 28.73
CA THR A 460 3.33 14.75 27.48
C THR A 460 4.24 13.73 26.80
N PRO A 461 3.94 13.32 25.55
CA PRO A 461 4.93 12.58 24.77
C PRO A 461 6.16 13.47 24.56
N ILE A 462 7.33 12.88 24.73
CA ILE A 462 8.64 13.54 24.64
C ILE A 462 8.94 13.91 23.18
N ASP A 463 8.41 13.13 22.24
CA ASP A 463 8.48 13.42 20.81
C ASP A 463 7.24 12.94 20.04
N ILE A 464 7.19 13.29 18.75
CA ILE A 464 6.09 12.93 17.85
C ILE A 464 5.98 11.42 17.59
N TYR A 465 7.04 10.65 17.81
CA TYR A 465 7.03 9.21 17.60
C TYR A 465 6.45 8.49 18.83
N GLU A 466 6.69 9.02 20.02
CA GLU A 466 6.05 8.58 21.25
C GLU A 466 4.54 8.88 21.24
N ASP A 467 4.11 10.06 20.76
CA ASP A 467 2.67 10.38 20.63
C ASP A 467 1.96 9.35 19.72
N ARG A 468 2.54 9.07 18.55
CA ARG A 468 2.02 8.06 17.62
C ARG A 468 2.08 6.63 18.17
N GLY A 469 3.16 6.29 18.86
CA GLY A 469 3.31 4.99 19.50
C GLY A 469 2.21 4.76 20.53
N LEU A 470 2.01 5.72 21.43
CA LEU A 470 0.95 5.68 22.42
C LEU A 470 -0.45 5.61 21.79
N SER A 471 -0.71 6.42 20.75
CA SER A 471 -1.96 6.36 19.98
C SER A 471 -2.24 4.96 19.42
N ASN A 472 -1.26 4.34 18.75
CA ASN A 472 -1.40 2.99 18.20
C ASN A 472 -1.56 1.93 19.30
N ALA A 473 -0.86 2.08 20.42
CA ALA A 473 -0.97 1.18 21.56
C ALA A 473 -2.38 1.21 22.14
N LEU A 474 -2.99 2.40 22.25
CA LEU A 474 -4.36 2.59 22.70
C LEU A 474 -5.38 1.90 21.80
N GLU A 475 -5.23 2.03 20.47
CA GLU A 475 -6.12 1.33 19.53
C GLU A 475 -6.04 -0.19 19.64
N LEU A 476 -4.85 -0.73 19.94
CA LEU A 476 -4.63 -2.15 20.09
C LEU A 476 -5.16 -2.68 21.43
N VAL A 477 -4.84 -2.00 22.53
CA VAL A 477 -5.26 -2.33 23.89
C VAL A 477 -6.78 -2.23 24.03
N PHE A 478 -7.38 -1.12 23.58
CA PHE A 478 -8.79 -0.84 23.82
C PHE A 478 -9.71 -1.28 22.68
N LYS A 479 -9.30 -2.29 21.91
CA LYS A 479 -10.13 -2.89 20.87
C LYS A 479 -11.40 -3.54 21.44
N ASP A 480 -11.34 -4.04 22.67
CA ASP A 480 -12.49 -4.62 23.36
C ASP A 480 -13.36 -3.54 24.04
N LYS A 481 -14.64 -3.56 23.70
CA LYS A 481 -15.66 -2.53 24.05
C LYS A 481 -16.17 -2.62 25.49
N ALA A 482 -15.33 -3.01 26.43
CA ALA A 482 -15.75 -3.09 27.84
C ALA A 482 -16.05 -1.68 28.38
N ALA A 483 -17.08 -1.55 29.21
CA ALA A 483 -17.45 -0.25 29.80
C ALA A 483 -16.32 0.35 30.64
N SER A 484 -15.58 -0.49 31.38
CA SER A 484 -14.40 -0.10 32.15
C SER A 484 -13.28 0.50 31.29
N SER A 485 -13.15 0.08 30.02
CA SER A 485 -12.19 0.61 29.07
C SER A 485 -12.51 2.04 28.65
N ILE A 486 -13.79 2.41 28.57
CA ILE A 486 -14.22 3.77 28.19
C ILE A 486 -13.82 4.78 29.27
N ASP A 487 -14.05 4.45 30.55
CA ASP A 487 -13.70 5.36 31.64
C ASP A 487 -12.20 5.54 31.77
N ARG A 488 -11.41 4.48 31.52
CA ARG A 488 -9.95 4.58 31.41
C ARG A 488 -9.52 5.46 30.23
N LEU A 489 -10.10 5.26 29.05
CA LEU A 489 -9.85 6.11 27.87
C LEU A 489 -10.16 7.58 28.15
N ARG A 490 -11.29 7.90 28.79
CA ARG A 490 -11.64 9.27 29.19
C ARG A 490 -10.61 9.87 30.15
N ASN A 491 -10.15 9.08 31.13
CA ASN A 491 -9.11 9.52 32.06
C ASN A 491 -7.79 9.81 31.34
N ILE A 492 -7.42 8.97 30.37
CA ILE A 492 -6.24 9.17 29.53
C ILE A 492 -6.37 10.46 28.69
N ALA A 493 -7.50 10.70 28.02
CA ALA A 493 -7.71 11.92 27.24
C ALA A 493 -7.71 13.19 28.09
N ALA A 494 -8.20 13.12 29.33
CA ALA A 494 -8.23 14.25 30.25
C ALA A 494 -6.82 14.63 30.73
N ASN A 495 -5.94 13.64 30.92
CA ASN A 495 -4.62 13.86 31.52
C ASN A 495 -3.49 13.95 30.49
N ASN A 496 -3.62 13.35 29.31
CA ASN A 496 -2.58 13.38 28.28
C ASN A 496 -2.66 14.66 27.44
N ASN A 497 -1.52 15.15 26.94
CA ASN A 497 -1.42 16.37 26.12
C ASN A 497 -1.00 16.11 24.66
N GLY A 498 -0.71 14.86 24.28
CA GLY A 498 -0.45 14.44 22.91
C GLY A 498 -1.66 14.63 22.00
N ALA A 499 -1.43 15.16 20.80
CA ALA A 499 -2.50 15.46 19.87
C ALA A 499 -3.03 14.17 19.23
N ASP A 500 -2.12 13.27 18.83
CA ASP A 500 -2.47 12.00 18.20
C ASP A 500 -3.17 11.07 19.21
N VAL A 501 -2.68 11.03 20.47
CA VAL A 501 -3.35 10.29 21.56
C VAL A 501 -4.78 10.80 21.81
N LYS A 502 -4.99 12.12 21.88
CA LYS A 502 -6.34 12.68 22.09
C LYS A 502 -7.30 12.33 20.95
N GLU A 503 -6.82 12.40 19.71
CA GLU A 503 -7.63 12.05 18.54
C GLU A 503 -8.01 10.56 18.55
N ALA A 504 -7.04 9.67 18.78
CA ALA A 504 -7.28 8.23 18.85
C ALA A 504 -8.24 7.85 19.99
N VAL A 505 -8.07 8.45 21.17
CA VAL A 505 -9.00 8.24 22.30
C VAL A 505 -10.41 8.70 21.94
N ALA A 506 -10.56 9.88 21.34
CA ALA A 506 -11.86 10.40 20.94
C ALA A 506 -12.56 9.47 19.92
N ASP A 507 -11.81 8.97 18.94
CA ASP A 507 -12.32 8.01 17.95
C ASP A 507 -12.68 6.65 18.57
N LEU A 508 -11.87 6.13 19.50
CA LEU A 508 -12.16 4.89 20.23
C LEU A 508 -13.41 5.01 21.11
N ILE A 509 -13.57 6.11 21.85
CA ILE A 509 -14.78 6.40 22.64
C ILE A 509 -15.99 6.44 21.69
N TRP A 510 -15.88 7.17 20.58
CA TRP A 510 -16.95 7.30 19.60
C TRP A 510 -17.36 5.94 18.99
N LYS A 511 -16.39 5.10 18.61
CA LYS A 511 -16.59 3.74 18.07
C LYS A 511 -17.24 2.80 19.09
N THR A 512 -17.00 3.03 20.38
CA THR A 512 -17.51 2.21 21.47
C THR A 512 -18.93 2.59 21.83
N GLU A 513 -19.19 3.87 22.08
CA GLU A 513 -20.50 4.39 22.51
C GLU A 513 -21.59 4.22 21.46
N ARG A 514 -21.28 4.39 20.17
CA ARG A 514 -22.31 4.32 19.11
C ARG A 514 -22.66 2.90 18.67
N GLY A 515 -22.00 1.88 19.22
CA GLY A 515 -22.12 0.50 18.77
C GLY A 515 -21.73 0.31 17.30
N PRO A 516 -21.64 -0.93 16.79
CA PRO A 516 -21.59 -1.11 15.34
C PRO A 516 -22.87 -0.50 14.78
N ARG A 517 -22.76 0.51 13.91
CA ARG A 517 -23.88 0.95 13.07
C ARG A 517 -24.47 -0.34 12.50
N LYS A 518 -25.70 -0.68 12.88
CA LYS A 518 -26.48 -1.71 12.19
C LYS A 518 -26.60 -1.19 10.77
N GLY A 519 -25.62 -1.52 9.92
CA GLY A 519 -25.70 -1.27 8.50
C GLY A 519 -27.03 -1.83 8.10
N LYS A 520 -27.92 -0.99 7.56
CA LYS A 520 -29.22 -1.40 7.05
C LYS A 520 -28.98 -2.69 6.27
N GLN A 521 -29.28 -3.83 6.88
CA GLN A 521 -29.36 -5.10 6.20
C GLN A 521 -30.42 -4.82 5.16
N ARG A 522 -29.98 -4.62 3.91
CA ARG A 522 -30.86 -4.62 2.75
C ARG A 522 -31.64 -5.92 2.91
N ARG A 523 -32.93 -5.80 3.28
CA ARG A 523 -33.88 -6.91 3.24
C ARG A 523 -33.86 -7.38 1.79
N SER A 524 -33.03 -8.40 1.53
CA SER A 524 -33.18 -9.22 0.35
C SER A 524 -34.58 -9.80 0.45
N ARG A 525 -35.50 -9.27 -0.36
CA ARG A 525 -36.81 -9.86 -0.62
C ARG A 525 -36.54 -11.29 -1.09
N LYS A 526 -36.61 -12.24 -0.17
CA LYS A 526 -36.69 -13.66 -0.49
C LYS A 526 -38.12 -13.87 -0.96
N THR A 527 -38.31 -14.07 -2.25
CA THR A 527 -39.55 -14.57 -2.83
C THR A 527 -39.78 -15.97 -2.27
N GLU A 528 -40.77 -16.10 -1.40
CA GLU A 528 -41.42 -17.37 -1.08
C GLU A 528 -42.13 -17.86 -2.34
N ASN A 529 -41.60 -18.90 -2.97
CA ASN A 529 -42.42 -19.82 -3.74
C ASN A 529 -42.41 -21.13 -2.96
N GLY A 530 -43.58 -21.47 -2.43
CA GLY A 530 -43.82 -22.74 -1.76
C GLY A 530 -43.82 -23.89 -2.74
N ALA A 531 -43.15 -24.97 -2.34
CA ALA A 531 -43.50 -26.32 -2.74
C ALA A 531 -43.42 -27.17 -1.47
N LYS A 532 -44.59 -27.53 -0.93
CA LYS A 532 -44.74 -28.63 0.02
C LYS A 532 -44.31 -29.90 -0.70
N VAL A 533 -43.36 -30.63 -0.13
CA VAL A 533 -43.19 -32.05 -0.40
C VAL A 533 -43.26 -32.73 0.95
N ASP A 534 -44.35 -33.48 1.14
CA ASP A 534 -44.55 -34.41 2.23
C ASP A 534 -43.47 -35.50 2.15
N THR A 535 -42.78 -35.75 3.26
CA THR A 535 -42.13 -37.05 3.51
C THR A 535 -42.33 -37.40 4.97
N GLU A 536 -43.44 -38.07 5.18
CA GLU A 536 -43.71 -38.93 6.32
C GLU A 536 -42.94 -40.25 6.10
N GLY A 537 -42.23 -40.71 7.13
CA GLY A 537 -41.90 -42.13 7.32
C GLY A 537 -40.65 -42.69 6.61
N LEU A 538 -39.60 -42.95 7.40
CA LEU A 538 -39.22 -44.33 7.76
C LEU A 538 -38.08 -44.33 8.78
N ARG A 539 -38.34 -45.02 9.90
CA ARG A 539 -37.35 -45.55 10.83
C ARG A 539 -36.58 -46.67 10.14
N GLU A 540 -35.26 -46.65 10.24
CA GLU A 540 -34.39 -47.65 10.87
C GLU A 540 -32.97 -47.10 11.01
#